data_AF-A0A2T9ZVA4-F1
#
_entry.id   AF-A0A2T9ZVA4-F1
#
_cell.length_a   1.000
_cell.length_b   1.000
_cell.length_c   1.000
_cell.angle_alpha   90.00
_cell.angle_beta   90.00
_cell.angle_gamma   90.00
#
_symmetry.space_group_name_H-M   'P 1'
#
loop_
_entity.id
_entity.type
_entity.pdbx_description
1 polymer ?
#
loop_
_entity_poly.entity_id
_entity_poly.type
_entity_poly.pdbx_seq_one_letter_code
_entity_poly.pdbx_strand_id
1 'polypeptide(L)'
;MSGSPTTDDVGDYNNIVITVSDGTDEASLNAFAISVNSDTTTAVTGSISLRWNAPTTRTDGSALSLADIQGFCIYVGTTRDNLQMVADINEGDRTTYVLDNLDLGDYYVAVSVYDQENNMSSYSNVVLKTAVN
;
A
#
# COMPACT_ATOMS: atom_id res chain seq x y z
N MET A 1 14.66 4.16 -32.70
CA MET A 1 13.22 4.17 -32.37
C MET A 1 12.96 2.96 -31.50
N SER A 2 12.40 3.13 -30.30
CA SER A 2 11.94 2.03 -29.46
C SER A 2 10.45 2.25 -29.18
N GLY A 3 9.63 1.26 -29.49
CA GLY A 3 8.26 1.15 -29.00
C GLY A 3 8.23 0.02 -27.98
N SER A 4 7.70 0.29 -26.80
CA SER A 4 7.30 -0.75 -25.86
C SER A 4 5.80 -0.98 -26.07
N PRO A 5 5.33 -2.22 -26.27
CA PRO A 5 3.91 -2.52 -26.35
C PRO A 5 3.18 -1.98 -25.12
N THR A 6 2.01 -1.40 -25.34
CA THR A 6 1.10 -0.92 -24.30
C THR A 6 -0.05 -1.92 -24.13
N THR A 7 -0.94 -1.67 -23.17
CA THR A 7 -2.17 -2.44 -23.00
C THR A 7 -3.09 -2.39 -24.22
N ASP A 8 -2.97 -1.36 -25.06
CA ASP A 8 -3.74 -1.24 -26.31
C ASP A 8 -3.21 -2.17 -27.40
N ASP A 9 -1.98 -2.67 -27.25
CA ASP A 9 -1.31 -3.60 -28.17
C ASP A 9 -1.51 -5.08 -27.78
N VAL A 10 -2.45 -5.37 -26.88
CA VAL A 10 -2.74 -6.73 -26.41
C VAL A 10 -3.58 -7.45 -27.44
N GLY A 11 -3.14 -8.65 -27.84
CA GLY A 11 -3.83 -9.49 -28.81
C GLY A 11 -2.91 -10.40 -29.61
N ASP A 12 -3.52 -11.14 -30.54
CA ASP A 12 -2.82 -12.05 -31.44
C ASP A 12 -2.57 -11.38 -32.80
N TYR A 13 -1.29 -11.28 -33.16
CA TYR A 13 -0.81 -10.74 -34.41
C TYR A 13 -0.43 -11.91 -35.32
N ASN A 14 -1.35 -12.30 -36.19
CA ASN A 14 -1.22 -13.42 -37.10
C ASN A 14 -0.62 -13.01 -38.45
N ASN A 15 -0.24 -14.00 -39.25
CA ASN A 15 0.21 -13.79 -40.64
C ASN A 15 1.44 -12.88 -40.79
N ILE A 16 2.33 -12.86 -39.80
CA ILE A 16 3.59 -12.11 -39.89
C ILE A 16 4.54 -12.89 -40.80
N VAL A 17 4.91 -12.29 -41.93
CA VAL A 17 5.82 -12.85 -42.94
C VAL A 17 7.04 -11.94 -43.04
N ILE A 18 8.23 -12.54 -42.99
CA ILE A 18 9.48 -11.81 -43.23
C ILE A 18 9.91 -12.10 -44.66
N THR A 19 10.00 -11.04 -45.45
CA THR A 19 10.47 -11.06 -46.84
C THR A 19 11.73 -10.24 -46.96
N VAL A 20 12.72 -10.76 -47.68
CA VAL A 20 13.93 -10.05 -48.05
C VAL A 20 14.00 -9.92 -49.57
N SER A 21 14.48 -8.78 -50.05
CA SER A 21 14.69 -8.50 -51.47
C SER A 21 16.10 -7.95 -51.71
N ASP A 22 16.70 -8.31 -52.84
CA ASP A 22 17.94 -7.67 -53.32
C ASP A 22 17.69 -6.61 -54.42
N GLY A 23 16.42 -6.25 -54.65
CA GLY A 23 16.00 -5.34 -55.70
C GLY A 23 15.67 -6.04 -57.04
N THR A 24 15.95 -7.34 -57.15
CA THR A 24 15.67 -8.14 -58.35
C THR A 24 14.85 -9.38 -58.01
N ASP A 25 15.22 -10.09 -56.95
CA ASP A 25 14.52 -11.27 -56.43
C ASP A 25 14.01 -11.04 -55.00
N GLU A 26 13.03 -11.85 -54.58
CA GLU A 26 12.51 -11.88 -53.21
C GLU A 26 12.44 -13.30 -52.65
N ALA A 27 12.71 -13.44 -51.35
CA ALA A 27 12.53 -14.68 -50.61
C ALA A 27 11.77 -14.40 -49.31
N SER A 28 10.76 -15.24 -49.01
CA SER A 28 9.93 -15.08 -47.81
C SER A 28 9.97 -16.33 -46.93
N LEU A 29 9.94 -16.13 -45.62
CA LEU A 29 9.75 -17.22 -44.64
C LEU A 29 8.27 -17.56 -44.50
N ASN A 30 7.99 -18.76 -43.95
CA ASN A 30 6.63 -19.12 -43.57
C ASN A 30 6.07 -18.13 -42.54
N ALA A 31 4.77 -17.87 -42.64
CA ALA A 31 4.10 -17.00 -41.69
C ALA A 31 4.16 -17.55 -40.26
N PHE A 32 4.27 -16.65 -39.29
CA PHE A 32 4.15 -16.96 -37.87
C PHE A 32 3.21 -15.95 -37.18
N ALA A 33 2.93 -16.21 -35.90
CA ALA A 33 2.09 -15.35 -35.07
C ALA A 33 2.84 -14.90 -33.81
N ILE A 34 2.50 -13.72 -33.30
CA ILE A 34 2.95 -13.18 -32.01
C ILE A 34 1.70 -12.95 -31.15
N SER A 35 1.73 -13.41 -29.91
CA SER A 35 0.70 -13.11 -28.93
C SER A 35 1.24 -12.13 -27.90
N VAL A 36 0.60 -10.98 -27.76
CA VAL A 36 0.91 -9.97 -26.73
C VAL A 36 -0.10 -10.14 -25.61
N ASN A 37 0.39 -10.52 -24.42
CA ASN A 37 -0.45 -10.77 -23.26
C ASN A 37 -0.34 -9.62 -22.26
N SER A 38 -1.48 -9.18 -21.71
CA SER A 38 -1.49 -8.26 -20.57
C SER A 38 -1.08 -8.97 -19.29
N ASP A 39 -0.20 -8.36 -18.51
CA ASP A 39 -0.02 -8.73 -17.11
C ASP A 39 -1.10 -8.04 -16.27
N THR A 40 -2.20 -8.76 -16.00
CA THR A 40 -3.31 -8.27 -15.14
C THR A 40 -3.23 -8.88 -13.74
N THR A 41 -2.02 -9.00 -13.19
CA THR A 41 -1.84 -9.37 -11.79
C THR A 41 -2.40 -8.26 -10.89
N THR A 42 -3.67 -8.38 -10.50
CA THR A 42 -4.24 -7.54 -9.45
C THR A 42 -3.54 -7.94 -8.16
N ALA A 43 -2.80 -7.01 -7.55
CA ALA A 43 -2.14 -7.28 -6.27
C ALA A 43 -3.19 -7.70 -5.24
N VAL A 44 -3.01 -8.87 -4.62
CA VAL A 44 -3.85 -9.28 -3.49
C VAL A 44 -3.42 -8.44 -2.30
N THR A 45 -4.28 -7.51 -1.91
CA THR A 45 -4.06 -6.71 -0.71
C THR A 45 -4.86 -7.25 0.46
N GLY A 46 -4.38 -6.97 1.67
CA GLY A 46 -5.03 -7.32 2.91
C GLY A 46 -5.34 -6.09 3.75
N SER A 47 -5.87 -6.36 4.94
CA SER A 47 -6.14 -5.33 5.94
C SER A 47 -5.73 -5.77 7.34
N ILE A 48 -5.48 -4.79 8.21
CA ILE A 48 -5.30 -5.00 9.65
C ILE A 48 -6.34 -4.19 10.42
N SER A 49 -6.95 -4.84 11.41
CA SER A 49 -7.87 -4.19 12.36
C SER A 49 -7.14 -3.83 13.65
N LEU A 50 -7.18 -2.55 14.00
CA LEU A 50 -6.57 -1.97 15.19
C LEU A 50 -7.63 -1.58 16.21
N ARG A 51 -7.30 -1.83 17.47
CA ARG A 51 -8.07 -1.37 18.63
C ARG A 51 -7.10 -0.96 19.73
N TRP A 52 -7.39 0.16 20.39
CA TRP A 52 -6.61 0.67 21.51
C TRP A 52 -7.52 1.22 22.61
N ASN A 53 -6.96 1.45 23.80
CA ASN A 53 -7.65 2.14 24.88
C ASN A 53 -7.22 3.62 24.86
N ALA A 54 -8.18 4.54 24.87
CA ALA A 54 -7.87 5.96 24.98
C ALA A 54 -7.18 6.24 26.33
N PRO A 55 -6.12 7.08 26.36
CA PRO A 55 -5.44 7.43 27.60
C PRO A 55 -6.34 8.26 28.51
N THR A 56 -6.22 8.05 29.82
CA THR A 56 -6.98 8.79 30.85
C THR A 56 -6.09 9.69 31.70
N THR A 57 -4.78 9.71 31.43
CA THR A 57 -3.78 10.51 32.15
C THR A 57 -2.76 11.08 31.18
N ARG A 58 -2.28 12.30 31.47
CA ARG A 58 -1.16 12.92 30.77
C ARG A 58 0.18 12.29 31.20
N THR A 59 1.26 12.69 30.54
CA THR A 59 2.63 12.26 30.85
C THR A 59 3.12 12.71 32.22
N ASP A 60 2.56 13.79 32.76
CA ASP A 60 2.82 14.29 34.12
C ASP A 60 1.95 13.62 35.20
N GLY A 61 1.09 12.68 34.82
CA GLY A 61 0.17 11.95 35.71
C GLY A 61 -1.12 12.69 36.06
N SER A 62 -1.33 13.92 35.57
CA SER A 62 -2.62 14.61 35.69
C SER A 62 -3.72 13.89 34.89
N ALA A 63 -4.98 14.10 35.27
CA ALA A 63 -6.11 13.52 34.55
C ALA A 63 -6.19 14.10 33.12
N LEU A 64 -6.46 13.23 32.15
CA LEU A 64 -6.73 13.60 30.76
C LEU A 64 -8.20 13.30 30.46
N SER A 65 -8.96 14.33 30.11
CA SER A 65 -10.34 14.16 29.65
C SER A 65 -10.35 13.82 28.16
N LEU A 66 -11.35 13.06 27.70
CA LEU A 66 -11.55 12.83 26.26
C LEU A 66 -11.71 14.15 25.48
N ALA A 67 -12.29 15.18 26.10
CA ALA A 67 -12.43 16.51 25.50
C ALA A 67 -11.09 17.22 25.26
N ASP A 68 -10.04 16.82 25.99
CA ASP A 68 -8.69 17.36 25.82
C ASP A 68 -7.95 16.70 24.65
N ILE A 69 -8.44 15.56 24.16
CA ILE A 69 -7.83 14.81 23.06
C ILE A 69 -8.37 15.35 21.73
N GLN A 70 -7.47 15.75 20.85
CA GLN A 70 -7.83 16.12 19.49
C GLN A 70 -7.91 14.88 18.59
N GLY A 71 -6.99 13.93 18.76
CA GLY A 71 -6.93 12.78 17.88
C GLY A 71 -5.82 11.77 18.19
N PHE A 72 -5.67 10.82 17.27
CA PHE A 72 -4.69 9.74 17.32
C PHE A 72 -3.93 9.61 16.01
N CYS A 73 -2.63 9.32 16.09
CA CYS A 73 -1.82 9.00 14.91
C CYS A 73 -1.45 7.51 14.93
N ILE A 74 -1.60 6.84 13.79
CA ILE A 74 -1.25 5.43 13.60
C ILE A 74 0.08 5.32 12.89
N TYR A 75 0.99 4.53 13.45
CA TYR A 75 2.32 4.29 12.89
C TYR A 75 2.49 2.82 12.54
N VAL A 76 3.00 2.54 11.35
CA VAL A 76 3.19 1.19 10.82
C VAL A 76 4.55 1.03 10.16
N GLY A 77 5.16 -0.14 10.28
CA GLY A 77 6.41 -0.49 9.61
C GLY A 77 6.58 -2.00 9.48
N THR A 78 7.50 -2.42 8.60
CA THR A 78 7.89 -3.84 8.46
C THR A 78 8.95 -4.26 9.48
N THR A 79 9.52 -3.30 10.22
CA THR A 79 10.40 -3.55 11.36
C THR A 79 9.91 -2.79 12.58
N ARG A 80 10.24 -3.29 13.78
CA ARG A 80 9.78 -2.70 15.05
C ARG A 80 10.30 -1.27 15.28
N ASP A 81 11.50 -0.98 14.81
CA ASP A 81 12.21 0.27 15.10
C ASP A 81 12.07 1.34 14.01
N ASN A 82 11.43 1.00 12.88
CA ASN A 82 11.19 1.93 11.78
C ASN A 82 9.70 1.97 11.43
N LEU A 83 8.96 2.79 12.17
CA LEU A 83 7.53 3.02 11.94
C LEU A 83 7.32 4.36 11.25
N GLN A 84 6.39 4.41 10.30
CA GLN A 84 5.98 5.61 9.59
C GLN A 84 4.53 5.93 9.92
N MET A 85 4.18 7.22 10.03
CA MET A 85 2.80 7.63 10.24
C MET A 85 1.99 7.33 8.98
N VAL A 86 0.95 6.51 9.10
CA VAL A 86 0.10 6.10 7.98
C VAL A 86 -1.32 6.67 8.08
N ALA A 87 -1.74 7.07 9.27
CA ALA A 87 -3.03 7.70 9.48
C ALA A 87 -2.97 8.75 10.59
N ASP A 88 -3.68 9.85 10.37
CA ASP A 88 -3.96 10.88 11.35
C ASP A 88 -5.48 10.98 11.55
N ILE A 89 -5.94 10.68 12.76
CA ILE A 89 -7.35 10.52 13.11
C ILE A 89 -7.74 11.68 14.02
N ASN A 90 -8.38 12.70 13.45
CA ASN A 90 -8.87 13.88 14.16
C ASN A 90 -10.22 13.63 14.88
N GLU A 91 -10.30 12.53 15.63
CA GLU A 91 -11.46 12.08 16.41
C GLU A 91 -10.98 11.60 17.79
N GLY A 92 -11.09 12.43 18.82
CA GLY A 92 -10.52 12.17 20.14
C GLY A 92 -11.16 11.02 20.95
N ASP A 93 -12.33 10.55 20.55
CA ASP A 93 -13.02 9.39 21.10
C ASP A 93 -12.81 8.09 20.29
N ARG A 94 -12.08 8.17 19.16
CA ARG A 94 -11.81 7.02 18.30
C ARG A 94 -10.87 6.04 18.99
N THR A 95 -11.27 4.77 19.03
CA THR A 95 -10.50 3.67 19.63
C THR A 95 -10.26 2.52 18.67
N THR A 96 -10.66 2.68 17.41
CA THR A 96 -10.59 1.63 16.37
C THR A 96 -10.22 2.21 15.02
N TYR A 97 -9.43 1.46 14.24
CA TYR A 97 -9.07 1.82 12.87
C TYR A 97 -8.82 0.56 12.04
N VAL A 98 -9.20 0.60 10.77
CA VAL A 98 -8.87 -0.45 9.79
C VAL A 98 -7.92 0.18 8.78
N LEU A 99 -6.77 -0.45 8.60
CA LEU A 99 -5.83 -0.09 7.56
C LEU A 99 -5.91 -1.14 6.46
N ASP A 100 -6.36 -0.74 5.28
CA ASP A 100 -6.54 -1.56 4.09
C ASP A 100 -5.45 -1.29 3.04
N ASN A 101 -5.56 -1.98 1.90
CA ASN A 101 -4.65 -1.86 0.77
C ASN A 101 -3.17 -2.11 1.14
N LEU A 102 -2.94 -3.05 2.06
CA LEU A 102 -1.61 -3.49 2.46
C LEU A 102 -1.17 -4.71 1.66
N ASP A 103 0.12 -4.84 1.39
CA ASP A 103 0.68 -6.12 0.99
C ASP A 103 0.42 -7.17 2.09
N LEU A 104 0.21 -8.43 1.71
CA LEU A 104 0.04 -9.50 2.69
C LEU A 104 1.34 -9.72 3.46
N GLY A 105 1.25 -9.80 4.79
CA GLY A 105 2.43 -10.01 5.63
C GLY A 105 2.30 -9.42 7.02
N ASP A 106 3.42 -9.41 7.74
CA ASP A 106 3.50 -8.94 9.12
C ASP A 106 3.95 -7.48 9.20
N TYR A 107 3.28 -6.75 10.07
CA TYR A 107 3.48 -5.33 10.33
C TYR A 107 3.61 -5.06 11.82
N TYR A 108 4.51 -4.15 12.16
CA TYR A 108 4.62 -3.56 13.48
C TYR A 108 3.78 -2.30 13.53
N VAL A 109 2.97 -2.15 14.58
CA VAL A 109 2.02 -1.06 14.73
C VAL A 109 2.14 -0.41 16.08
N ALA A 110 2.09 0.92 16.11
CA ALA A 110 1.95 1.72 17.33
C ALA A 110 0.97 2.87 17.11
N VAL A 111 0.45 3.41 18.21
CA VAL A 111 -0.46 4.56 18.22
C VAL A 111 0.09 5.64 19.14
N SER A 112 -0.07 6.90 18.77
CA SER A 112 0.10 8.04 19.69
C SER A 112 -1.20 8.84 19.77
N VAL A 113 -1.31 9.65 20.82
CA VAL A 113 -2.39 10.62 21.02
C VAL A 113 -1.82 12.02 20.90
N TYR A 114 -2.65 12.99 20.48
CA TYR A 114 -2.32 14.41 20.60
C TYR A 114 -3.51 15.22 21.10
N ASP A 115 -3.21 16.29 21.83
CA ASP A 115 -4.19 17.19 22.41
C ASP A 115 -4.61 18.32 21.45
N GLN A 116 -5.51 19.18 21.91
CA GLN A 116 -6.01 20.35 21.17
C GLN A 116 -4.91 21.36 20.78
N GLU A 117 -3.73 21.29 21.39
CA GLU A 117 -2.57 22.14 21.09
C GLU A 117 -1.54 21.42 20.19
N ASN A 118 -1.87 20.21 19.68
CA ASN A 118 -1.00 19.32 18.91
C ASN A 118 0.22 18.79 19.67
N ASN A 119 0.18 18.76 21.01
CA ASN A 119 1.22 18.10 21.78
C ASN A 119 1.06 16.58 21.66
N MET A 120 2.08 15.90 21.12
CA MET A 120 2.04 14.45 20.90
C MET A 120 2.58 13.66 22.09
N SER A 121 1.97 12.52 22.36
CA SER A 121 2.54 11.52 23.27
C SER A 121 3.69 10.75 22.64
N SER A 122 4.43 9.99 23.46
CA SER A 122 5.23 8.87 22.97
C SER A 122 4.33 7.79 22.35
N TYR A 123 4.93 6.85 21.61
CA TYR A 123 4.23 5.68 21.10
C TYR A 123 3.66 4.80 22.21
N SER A 124 2.54 4.14 21.90
CA SER A 124 2.09 2.95 22.60
C SER A 124 3.15 1.83 22.54
N ASN A 125 2.89 0.73 23.23
CA ASN A 125 3.62 -0.51 22.95
C ASN A 125 3.47 -0.88 21.47
N VAL A 126 4.58 -1.30 20.84
CA VAL A 126 4.58 -1.77 19.45
C VAL A 126 4.07 -3.21 19.41
N VAL A 127 3.04 -3.47 18.60
CA VAL A 127 2.42 -4.79 18.43
C VAL A 127 2.67 -5.34 17.01
N LEU A 128 2.75 -6.67 16.89
CA LEU A 128 2.81 -7.33 15.59
C LEU A 128 1.37 -7.64 15.11
N LYS A 129 1.08 -7.36 13.84
CA LYS A 129 -0.20 -7.58 13.17
C LYS A 129 0.04 -8.15 11.78
N THR A 130 -0.77 -9.12 11.38
CA THR A 130 -0.68 -9.73 10.05
C THR A 130 -1.80 -9.18 9.17
N ALA A 131 -1.44 -8.59 8.04
CA ALA A 131 -2.38 -8.22 6.99
C ALA A 131 -2.83 -9.47 6.24
N VAL A 132 -4.13 -9.68 6.20
CA VAL A 132 -4.78 -10.81 5.52
C VAL A 132 -5.88 -10.28 4.61
N ASN A 133 -6.17 -11.02 3.53
CA ASN A 133 -7.28 -10.75 2.61
C ASN A 133 -8.61 -11.21 3.21
#